data_AF-G9XIL2-F1
#
_entry.id   AF-G9XIL2-F1
#
_cell.length_a   1.000
_cell.length_b   1.000
_cell.length_c   1.000
_cell.angle_alpha   90.00
_cell.angle_beta   90.00
_cell.angle_gamma   90.00
#
_symmetry.space_group_name_H-M   'P 1'
#
loop_
_entity.id
_entity.type
_entity.pdbx_description
1 polymer ?
#
loop_
_entity_poly.entity_id
_entity_poly.type
_entity_poly.pdbx_seq_one_letter_code
_entity_poly.pdbx_strand_id
1 'polypeptide(L)' 'MLPGGYTSPERFVKTAYQKTHIPLPKNRIEAVMAVFHLMESVSIPKGVIITERNTYDYTQYAALMNTHT' A
#
# COMPACT_ATOMS: atom_id res chain seq x y z
N MET A 1 -12.08 0.18 -15.17
CA MET A 1 -11.96 -0.69 -13.97
C MET A 1 -10.52 -0.63 -13.49
N LEU A 2 -10.26 -0.42 -12.20
CA LEU A 2 -8.90 -0.51 -11.64
C LEU A 2 -8.57 -1.98 -11.33
N PRO A 3 -7.31 -2.41 -11.54
CA PRO A 3 -6.89 -3.75 -11.16
C PRO A 3 -6.95 -3.94 -9.64
N GLY A 4 -7.37 -5.12 -9.20
CA GLY A 4 -7.57 -5.46 -7.80
C GLY A 4 -6.63 -6.54 -7.26
N GLY A 5 -5.82 -7.16 -8.12
CA GLY A 5 -4.87 -8.19 -7.72
C GLY A 5 -3.62 -7.64 -7.03
N TYR A 6 -2.78 -8.57 -6.58
CA TYR A 6 -1.58 -8.28 -5.81
C TYR A 6 -0.29 -8.38 -6.64
N THR A 7 -0.36 -8.48 -7.97
CA THR A 7 0.87 -8.48 -8.78
C THR A 7 1.56 -7.11 -8.74
N SER A 8 2.87 -7.08 -9.02
CA SER A 8 3.66 -5.83 -8.97
C SER A 8 3.04 -4.69 -9.81
N PRO A 9 2.63 -4.91 -11.08
CA PRO A 9 2.00 -3.85 -11.88
C PRO A 9 0.64 -3.39 -11.33
N GLU A 10 -0.18 -4.33 -10.83
CA GLU A 10 -1.51 -4.00 -10.30
C GLU A 10 -1.42 -3.13 -9.04
N ARG A 11 -0.52 -3.49 -8.11
CA ARG A 11 -0.26 -2.69 -6.91
C ARG A 11 0.27 -1.29 -7.26
N PHE A 12 1.16 -1.20 -8.25
CA PHE A 12 1.67 0.09 -8.72
C PHE A 12 0.54 0.98 -9.25
N VAL A 13 -0.30 0.46 -10.15
CA VAL A 13 -1.41 1.22 -10.75
C VAL A 13 -2.41 1.66 -9.69
N LYS A 14 -2.79 0.75 -8.77
CA LYS A 14 -3.72 1.05 -7.68
C LYS A 14 -3.19 2.15 -6.77
N THR A 15 -1.96 2.04 -6.28
CA THR A 15 -1.36 3.03 -5.39
C THR A 15 -1.14 4.37 -6.09
N ALA A 16 -0.65 4.37 -7.33
CA ALA A 16 -0.43 5.61 -8.09
C ALA A 16 -1.74 6.37 -8.35
N TYR A 17 -2.80 5.64 -8.74
CA TYR A 17 -4.12 6.23 -8.90
C TYR A 17 -4.65 6.79 -7.58
N GLN A 18 -4.66 6.01 -6.50
CA GLN A 18 -5.16 6.48 -5.21
C GLN A 18 -4.38 7.68 -4.68
N LYS A 19 -3.04 7.64 -4.71
CA LYS A 19 -2.18 8.77 -4.28
C LYS A 19 -2.52 10.07 -5.00
N THR A 20 -2.84 10.00 -6.30
CA THR A 20 -3.15 11.20 -7.11
C THR A 20 -4.58 11.70 -6.95
N HIS A 21 -5.47 10.90 -6.34
CA HIS A 21 -6.90 11.21 -6.21
C HIS A 21 -7.38 11.37 -4.77
N ILE A 22 -6.54 11.11 -3.76
CA ILE A 22 -6.87 11.45 -2.37
C ILE A 22 -6.70 12.97 -2.13
N PRO A 23 -7.48 13.57 -1.21
CA PRO A 23 -7.26 14.94 -0.77
C PRO A 23 -5.85 15.12 -0.21
N LEU A 24 -5.24 16.29 -0.44
CA LEU A 24 -3.97 16.61 0.19
C LEU A 24 -4.15 16.71 1.71
N PRO A 25 -3.36 15.97 2.51
CA PRO A 25 -3.38 16.07 3.96
C PRO A 25 -2.98 17.47 4.43
N LYS A 26 -3.69 18.02 5.41
CA LYS A 26 -3.46 19.40 5.92
C LYS A 26 -2.41 19.48 7.00
N ASN A 27 -2.15 18.37 7.69
CA ASN A 27 -1.23 18.30 8.82
C ASN A 27 -0.54 16.94 8.87
N ARG A 28 0.45 16.83 9.77
CA ARG A 28 1.27 15.61 9.92
C ARG A 28 0.45 14.37 10.27
N ILE A 29 -0.57 14.51 11.12
CA ILE A 29 -1.40 13.37 11.54
C ILE A 29 -2.20 12.86 10.36
N GLU A 30 -2.85 13.76 9.60
CA GLU A 30 -3.55 13.40 8.38
C GLU A 30 -2.62 12.77 7.33
N ALA A 31 -1.38 13.26 7.21
CA ALA A 31 -0.42 12.72 6.26
C ALA A 31 -0.02 11.28 6.61
N VAL A 32 0.23 11.01 7.89
CA VAL A 32 0.50 9.66 8.41
C VAL A 32 -0.67 8.73 8.10
N MET A 33 -1.89 9.13 8.45
CA MET A 33 -3.10 8.33 8.22
C MET A 33 -3.35 8.07 6.74
N ALA A 34 -3.18 9.09 5.89
CA ALA A 34 -3.36 8.95 4.44
C ALA A 34 -2.38 7.91 3.86
N VAL A 35 -1.11 7.93 4.26
CA VAL A 35 -0.13 6.95 3.77
C VAL A 35 -0.47 5.55 4.27
N PHE A 36 -0.87 5.38 5.53
CA PHE A 36 -1.27 4.06 6.03
C PHE A 36 -2.47 3.49 5.28
N HIS A 37 -3.50 4.29 4.99
CA HIS A 37 -4.64 3.83 4.19
C HIS A 37 -4.27 3.51 2.73
N LEU A 38 -3.35 4.27 2.11
CA LEU A 38 -2.83 3.93 0.79
C LEU A 38 -2.09 2.58 0.81
N MET A 39 -1.23 2.37 1.80
CA MET A 39 -0.45 1.14 1.98
C MET A 39 -1.36 -0.06 2.29
N GLU A 40 -2.40 0.14 3.09
CA GLU A 40 -3.41 -0.88 3.42
C GLU A 40 -4.12 -1.40 2.16
N SER A 41 -4.38 -0.52 1.19
CA SER A 41 -5.04 -0.90 -0.06
C SER A 41 -4.28 -1.95 -0.87
N VAL A 42 -2.97 -2.07 -0.68
CA VAL A 42 -2.09 -3.03 -1.36
C VAL A 42 -1.43 -4.01 -0.39
N SER A 43 -1.89 -4.04 0.86
CA SER A 43 -1.41 -4.98 1.87
C SER A 43 -1.86 -6.39 1.52
N ILE A 44 -0.92 -7.34 1.54
CA ILE A 44 -1.16 -8.74 1.16
C ILE A 44 -1.41 -9.54 2.44
N PRO A 45 -2.63 -10.08 2.65
CA PRO A 45 -2.89 -10.96 3.77
C PRO A 45 -2.10 -12.27 3.64
N LYS A 46 -1.64 -12.81 4.77
CA LYS A 46 -0.92 -14.09 4.79
C LYS A 46 -1.82 -15.21 4.27
N GLY A 47 -1.27 -16.03 3.36
CA GLY A 47 -1.98 -17.15 2.76
C GLY A 47 -2.64 -16.85 1.41
N VAL A 48 -2.73 -15.57 1.01
CA VAL A 48 -3.33 -15.18 -0.28
C VAL A 48 -2.41 -15.50 -1.46
N ILE A 49 -1.09 -15.42 -1.25
CA ILE A 49 -0.08 -15.72 -2.28
C ILE A 49 0.86 -16.81 -1.76
N ILE A 50 1.04 -17.85 -2.55
CA ILE A 50 2.02 -18.92 -2.33
C ILE A 50 3.05 -18.83 -3.45
N THR A 51 4.33 -18.73 -3.08
CA THR A 51 5.42 -18.67 -4.05
C THR A 51 5.75 -20.07 -4.58
N GLU A 52 6.55 -20.14 -5.65
CA GLU A 52 7.09 -21.41 -6.18
C GLU A 52 7.89 -22.21 -5.14
N ARG A 53 8.40 -21.56 -4.09
CA ARG A 53 9.12 -22.19 -2.98
C ARG A 53 8.20 -22.70 -1.87
N ASN A 54 6.88 -22.71 -2.10
CA ASN A 54 5.86 -23.09 -1.12
C ASN A 54 5.89 -22.24 0.17
N THR A 55 6.19 -20.95 0.04
CA THR A 55 6.15 -19.98 1.14
C THR A 55 5.09 -18.91 0.89
N TYR A 56 4.61 -18.27 1.96
CA TYR A 56 3.66 -17.16 1.83
C TYR A 56 4.39 -15.84 1.53
N ASP A 57 3.96 -15.13 0.49
CA ASP A 57 4.28 -13.72 0.29
C ASP A 57 3.17 -12.87 0.93
N TYR A 58 3.55 -11.99 1.84
CA TYR A 58 2.62 -11.18 2.64
C TYR A 58 3.28 -9.91 3.15
N THR A 59 2.45 -8.90 3.45
CA THR A 59 2.94 -7.66 4.04
C THR A 59 3.33 -7.90 5.49
N GLN A 60 4.64 -7.84 5.78
CA GLN A 60 5.16 -8.05 7.13
C GLN A 60 5.10 -6.79 8.00
N TYR A 61 5.42 -5.64 7.41
CA TYR A 61 5.38 -4.34 8.08
C TYR A 61 5.10 -3.22 7.08
N ALA A 62 4.58 -2.11 7.59
CA ALA A 62 4.46 -0.84 6.88
C ALA A 62 5.18 0.23 7.71
N ALA A 63 6.05 1.01 7.06
CA ALA A 63 6.83 2.04 7.72
C ALA A 63 6.67 3.37 6.99
N LEU A 64 6.72 4.46 7.77
CA LEU A 64 6.68 5.84 7.29
C LEU A 64 7.82 6.60 7.93
N MET A 65 8.49 7.46 7.16
CA MET A 65 9.48 8.41 7.66
C MET A 65 9.05 9.84 7.35
N ASN A 66 9.19 10.72 8.34
CA ASN A 66 9.03 12.16 8.16
C ASN A 66 10.42 12.80 8.18
N THR A 67 10.75 13.57 7.13
CA THR A 67 12.06 14.21 6.96
C THR A 67 12.12 15.62 7.53
N HIS A 68 11.00 16.18 7.98
CA HIS A 68 10.92 17.50 8.61
C HIS A 68 10.99 17.36 10.14
N THR A 69 12.12 16.84 10.62
CA THR A 69 12.49 16.80 12.05
C THR A 69 13.12 18.11 12.49
#